data_AF-A0A8W8MIW0-F1
#
_entry.id   AF-A0A8W8MIW0-F1
#
_cell.length_a   1.000
_cell.length_b   1.000
_cell.length_c   1.000
_cell.angle_alpha   90.00
_cell.angle_beta   90.00
_cell.angle_gamma   90.00
#
_symmetry.space_group_name_H-M   'P 1'
#
loop_
_entity.id
_entity.type
_entity.pdbx_description
1 polymer ?
#
loop_
_entity_poly.entity_id
_entity_poly.type
_entity_poly.pdbx_seq_one_letter_code
_entity_poly.pdbx_strand_id
1 'polypeptide(L)'
;DKHGCPAYVSPEILNPNETYSGRSADVWSLGVMLYTMLVGRYPFHDCDPSALFGKIRRGQFSVPPGLSPKARCLIKNLLRREPQDRLSADQILKHPWFTNCSSTSSFVTIIDHKNMDQMVPNMVVHEAEDNFFV
;
A
#
# COMPACT_ATOMS: atom_id res chain seq x y z
N ASP A 1 -13.76 -9.18 15.68
CA ASP A 1 -13.31 -7.80 15.41
C ASP A 1 -12.47 -7.69 14.15
N LYS A 2 -13.09 -7.27 13.05
CA LYS A 2 -12.42 -6.97 11.77
C LYS A 2 -12.34 -5.45 11.58
N HIS A 3 -11.66 -4.75 12.49
CA HIS A 3 -11.48 -3.30 12.37
C HIS A 3 -10.22 -3.02 11.55
N GLY A 4 -10.32 -3.16 10.23
CA GLY A 4 -9.33 -2.52 9.36
C GLY A 4 -9.33 -1.02 9.64
N CYS A 5 -8.15 -0.38 9.67
CA CYS A 5 -8.08 1.07 9.85
C CYS A 5 -8.68 1.74 8.59
N PRO A 6 -9.82 2.46 8.70
CA PRO A 6 -10.56 2.96 7.55
C PRO A 6 -9.77 3.98 6.72
N ALA A 7 -8.69 4.53 7.28
CA ALA A 7 -7.79 5.45 6.59
C ALA A 7 -7.01 4.82 5.42
N TYR A 8 -6.84 3.48 5.40
CA TYR A 8 -6.15 2.77 4.31
C TYR A 8 -7.10 2.34 3.18
N VAL A 9 -8.41 2.47 3.36
CA VAL A 9 -9.39 2.01 2.37
C VAL A 9 -9.33 2.93 1.14
N SER A 10 -9.22 2.32 -0.04
CA SER A 10 -9.22 3.04 -1.31
C SER A 10 -10.64 3.45 -1.73
N PRO A 11 -10.81 4.51 -2.55
CA PRO A 11 -12.11 5.02 -2.95
C PRO A 11 -13.01 3.98 -3.62
N GLU A 12 -12.43 3.11 -4.43
CA GLU A 12 -13.14 2.08 -5.21
C GLU A 12 -13.68 0.93 -4.35
N ILE A 13 -13.05 0.63 -3.20
CA ILE A 13 -13.57 -0.38 -2.26
C ILE A 13 -14.89 0.10 -1.62
N LEU A 14 -15.13 1.40 -1.59
CA LEU A 14 -16.35 1.98 -1.05
C LEU A 14 -17.55 1.89 -2.02
N ASN A 15 -17.33 1.35 -3.22
CA ASN A 15 -18.36 1.10 -4.22
C ASN A 15 -18.67 -0.42 -4.26
N PRO A 16 -19.75 -0.88 -3.62
CA PRO A 16 -20.04 -2.32 -3.49
C PRO A 16 -20.43 -3.00 -4.81
N ASN A 17 -20.73 -2.23 -5.85
CA ASN A 17 -21.23 -2.75 -7.14
C ASN A 17 -20.15 -2.82 -8.23
N GLU A 18 -18.91 -2.44 -7.93
CA GLU A 18 -17.80 -2.38 -8.90
C GLU A 18 -16.71 -3.40 -8.55
N THR A 19 -16.23 -4.10 -9.58
CA THR A 19 -15.00 -4.89 -9.43
C THR A 19 -13.81 -3.92 -9.31
N TYR A 20 -12.95 -4.15 -8.32
CA TYR A 20 -11.77 -3.31 -8.09
C TYR A 20 -10.47 -4.06 -8.37
N SER A 21 -9.42 -3.31 -8.70
CA SER A 21 -8.07 -3.85 -8.87
C SER A 21 -7.38 -3.90 -7.51
N GLY A 22 -7.15 -5.11 -6.98
CA GLY A 22 -6.41 -5.30 -5.72
C GLY A 22 -5.04 -4.63 -5.72
N ARG A 23 -4.30 -4.74 -6.83
CA ARG A 23 -2.99 -4.07 -7.01
C ARG A 23 -3.09 -2.54 -6.86
N SER A 24 -4.14 -1.94 -7.39
CA SER A 24 -4.33 -0.49 -7.31
C SER A 24 -4.76 -0.06 -5.90
N ALA A 25 -5.54 -0.88 -5.21
CA ALA A 25 -5.90 -0.68 -3.80
C ALA A 25 -4.67 -0.80 -2.88
N ASP A 26 -3.74 -1.72 -3.17
CA ASP A 26 -2.47 -1.83 -2.45
C ASP A 26 -1.60 -0.57 -2.64
N VAL A 27 -1.54 -0.04 -3.87
CA VAL A 27 -0.83 1.21 -4.16
C VAL A 27 -1.42 2.40 -3.39
N TRP A 28 -2.74 2.46 -3.25
CA TRP A 28 -3.38 3.48 -2.41
C TRP A 28 -2.95 3.34 -0.95
N SER A 29 -3.03 2.13 -0.40
CA SER A 29 -2.62 1.82 0.97
C SER A 29 -1.14 2.18 1.21
N LEU A 30 -0.28 1.91 0.22
CA LEU A 30 1.13 2.31 0.23
C LEU A 30 1.30 3.84 0.23
N GLY A 31 0.47 4.57 -0.51
CA GLY A 31 0.43 6.03 -0.48
C GLY A 31 0.05 6.60 0.88
N VAL A 32 -0.95 6.00 1.55
CA VAL A 32 -1.37 6.36 2.91
C VAL A 32 -0.24 6.09 3.90
N MET A 33 0.40 4.92 3.80
CA MET A 33 1.54 4.55 4.63
C MET A 33 2.71 5.52 4.46
N LEU A 34 3.10 5.81 3.21
CA LEU A 34 4.20 6.72 2.91
C LEU A 34 3.94 8.13 3.45
N TYR A 35 2.74 8.66 3.24
CA TYR A 35 2.35 9.95 3.81
C TYR A 35 2.49 9.93 5.34
N THR A 36 1.99 8.86 5.97
CA THR A 36 2.00 8.73 7.44
C THR A 36 3.44 8.66 7.97
N MET A 37 4.34 7.94 7.31
CA MET A 37 5.77 7.88 7.70
C MET A 37 6.45 9.24 7.61
N LEU A 38 6.13 10.05 6.60
CA LEU A 38 6.79 11.34 6.36
C LEU A 38 6.18 12.51 7.13
N VAL A 39 4.87 12.46 7.42
CA VAL A 39 4.12 13.57 8.03
C VAL A 39 3.75 13.28 9.48
N GLY A 40 3.73 12.01 9.91
CA GLY A 40 3.37 11.60 11.27
C GLY A 40 1.87 11.56 11.55
N ARG A 41 1.01 11.72 10.53
CA ARG A 41 -0.46 11.65 10.62
C ARG A 41 -1.05 11.13 9.32
N TYR A 42 -2.31 10.69 9.36
CA TYR A 42 -3.01 10.22 8.16
C TYR A 42 -3.31 11.36 7.16
N PRO A 43 -3.27 11.08 5.83
CA PRO A 43 -3.69 12.03 4.81
C PRO A 43 -5.20 12.32 4.89
N PHE A 44 -5.99 11.32 5.25
CA PHE A 44 -7.43 11.41 5.49
C PHE A 44 -7.70 11.05 6.94
N HIS A 45 -8.29 11.98 7.70
CA HIS A 45 -8.77 11.74 9.05
C HIS A 45 -10.03 12.57 9.29
N ASP A 46 -10.96 11.98 10.02
CA ASP A 46 -12.17 12.64 10.52
C ASP A 46 -12.70 11.85 11.72
N CYS A 47 -13.46 12.51 12.59
CA CYS A 47 -14.15 11.87 13.70
C CYS A 47 -15.42 11.14 13.22
N ASP A 48 -16.07 11.68 12.19
CA ASP A 48 -17.22 11.05 11.56
C ASP A 48 -16.78 10.12 10.42
N PRO A 49 -17.10 8.81 10.47
CA PRO A 49 -16.80 7.88 9.38
C PRO A 49 -17.38 8.32 8.03
N SER A 50 -18.56 8.93 8.01
CA SER A 50 -19.18 9.39 6.75
C SER A 50 -18.38 10.53 6.12
N ALA A 51 -17.96 11.51 6.92
CA ALA A 51 -17.05 12.57 6.50
C ALA A 51 -15.68 12.04 6.05
N LEU A 52 -15.11 11.06 6.76
CA LEU A 52 -13.86 10.38 6.37
C LEU A 52 -13.99 9.73 4.99
N PHE A 53 -15.03 8.92 4.77
CA PHE A 53 -15.28 8.29 3.47
C PHE A 53 -15.55 9.32 2.38
N GLY A 54 -16.22 10.43 2.69
CA GLY A 54 -16.37 11.56 1.77
C GLY A 54 -15.03 12.16 1.35
N LYS A 55 -14.09 12.33 2.29
CA LYS A 55 -12.72 12.81 2.00
C LYS A 55 -11.94 11.83 1.13
N ILE A 56 -12.02 10.53 1.45
CA ILE A 56 -11.40 9.45 0.68
C ILE A 56 -11.94 9.44 -0.76
N ARG A 57 -13.27 9.43 -0.93
CA ARG A 57 -13.93 9.46 -2.26
C ARG A 57 -13.50 10.67 -3.10
N ARG A 58 -13.31 11.84 -2.48
CA ARG A 58 -12.82 13.04 -3.19
C ARG A 58 -11.32 13.00 -3.48
N GLY A 59 -10.54 12.17 -2.80
CA GLY A 59 -9.09 12.13 -2.92
C GLY A 59 -8.41 13.44 -2.51
N GLN A 60 -9.06 14.25 -1.67
CA GLN A 60 -8.54 15.56 -1.25
C GLN A 60 -7.74 15.43 0.04
N PHE A 61 -6.44 15.68 -0.05
CA PHE A 61 -5.52 15.73 1.08
C PHE A 61 -4.50 16.86 0.89
N SER A 62 -3.95 17.35 1.99
CA SER A 62 -2.93 18.40 1.98
C SER A 62 -1.57 17.84 2.33
N VAL A 63 -0.56 18.15 1.51
CA VAL A 63 0.83 17.77 1.77
C VAL A 63 1.57 18.99 2.33
N PRO A 64 2.18 18.89 3.52
CA PRO A 64 2.92 20.01 4.11
C PRO A 64 4.06 20.50 3.20
N PRO A 65 4.41 21.80 3.26
CA PRO A 65 5.47 22.38 2.43
C PRO A 65 6.87 21.85 2.79
N GLY A 66 7.06 21.28 3.99
CA GLY A 66 8.36 20.75 4.45
C GLY A 66 8.83 19.47 3.72
N LEU A 67 8.01 18.85 2.89
CA LEU A 67 8.41 17.66 2.13
C LEU A 67 9.11 18.05 0.82
N SER A 68 10.13 17.28 0.44
CA SER A 68 10.84 17.48 -0.83
C SER A 68 9.86 17.43 -2.02
N PRO A 69 10.08 18.22 -3.09
CA PRO A 69 9.20 18.20 -4.27
C PRO A 69 8.97 16.79 -4.84
N LYS A 70 10.01 15.94 -4.81
CA LYS A 70 9.95 14.55 -5.26
C LYS A 70 9.06 13.68 -4.37
N ALA A 71 9.14 13.84 -3.04
CA ALA A 71 8.26 13.11 -2.11
C ALA A 71 6.79 13.49 -2.32
N ARG A 72 6.52 14.80 -2.45
CA ARG A 72 5.17 15.32 -2.71
C ARG A 72 4.62 14.80 -4.04
N CYS A 73 5.46 14.75 -5.07
CA CYS A 73 5.09 14.19 -6.37
C CYS A 73 4.72 12.71 -6.26
N LEU A 74 5.56 11.90 -5.58
CA LEU A 74 5.28 10.48 -5.41
C LEU A 74 3.96 10.24 -4.69
N ILE A 75 3.75 10.85 -3.52
CA ILE A 75 2.52 10.72 -2.74
C ILE A 75 1.29 11.06 -3.59
N LYS A 76 1.34 12.14 -4.37
CA LYS A 76 0.22 12.56 -5.25
C LYS A 76 -0.08 11.54 -6.34
N ASN A 77 0.92 10.82 -6.84
CA ASN A 77 0.73 9.77 -7.84
C ASN A 77 0.28 8.43 -7.24
N LEU A 78 0.55 8.18 -5.95
CA LEU A 78 0.01 7.01 -5.23
C LEU A 78 -1.46 7.22 -4.83
N LEU A 79 -1.79 8.41 -4.36
CA LEU A 79 -3.13 8.79 -3.85
C LEU A 79 -4.00 9.44 -4.93
N ARG A 80 -3.90 8.99 -6.18
CA ARG A 80 -4.84 9.38 -7.24
C ARG A 80 -6.19 8.73 -6.99
N ARG A 81 -7.26 9.50 -7.16
CA ARG A 81 -8.64 9.02 -6.99
C ARG A 81 -8.91 7.85 -7.93
N GLU A 82 -8.64 8.05 -9.21
CA GLU A 82 -8.83 7.03 -10.22
C GLU A 82 -7.72 5.95 -10.16
N PRO A 83 -8.08 4.66 -10.02
CA PRO A 83 -7.10 3.57 -9.91
C PRO A 83 -6.12 3.49 -11.07
N GLN A 84 -6.58 3.71 -12.31
CA GLN A 84 -5.78 3.68 -13.52
C GLN A 84 -4.72 4.79 -13.62
N ASP A 85 -4.91 5.89 -12.87
CA ASP A 85 -3.96 7.01 -12.84
C ASP A 85 -2.86 6.80 -11.80
N ARG A 86 -2.98 5.75 -10.96
CA ARG A 86 -1.97 5.41 -9.94
C ARG A 86 -0.76 4.75 -10.60
N LEU A 87 0.41 5.02 -10.05
CA LEU A 87 1.63 4.31 -10.47
C LEU A 87 1.54 2.83 -10.12
N SER A 88 2.02 1.96 -11.02
CA SER A 88 2.25 0.56 -10.68
C SER A 88 3.44 0.41 -9.72
N ALA A 89 3.52 -0.72 -9.02
CA ALA A 89 4.65 -1.04 -8.14
C ALA A 89 6.02 -0.86 -8.84
N ASP A 90 6.14 -1.32 -10.10
CA ASP A 90 7.37 -1.17 -10.89
C ASP A 90 7.71 0.30 -11.19
N GLN A 91 6.70 1.13 -11.45
CA GLN A 91 6.88 2.55 -11.69
C GLN A 91 7.26 3.30 -10.41
N ILE A 92 6.72 2.88 -9.25
CA ILE A 92 7.04 3.43 -7.94
C ILE A 92 8.52 3.24 -7.62
N LEU A 93 9.04 2.02 -7.82
CA LEU A 93 10.45 1.70 -7.56
C LEU A 93 11.42 2.51 -8.43
N LYS A 94 11.00 2.89 -9.64
CA LYS A 94 11.78 3.72 -10.58
C LYS A 94 11.62 5.23 -10.34
N HIS A 95 10.78 5.64 -9.39
CA HIS A 95 10.46 7.05 -9.19
C HIS A 95 11.68 7.83 -8.67
N PRO A 96 11.96 9.06 -9.17
CA PRO A 96 13.14 9.85 -8.80
C PRO A 96 13.33 10.17 -7.31
N TRP A 97 12.28 9.95 -6.51
CA TRP A 97 12.35 10.10 -5.05
C TRP A 97 13.25 9.04 -4.42
N PHE A 98 13.25 7.81 -4.94
CA PHE A 98 14.10 6.72 -4.47
C PHE A 98 15.52 6.79 -5.06
N THR A 99 15.68 7.31 -6.27
CA THR A 99 16.98 7.31 -6.97
C THR A 99 18.00 8.31 -6.40
N ASN A 100 17.54 9.33 -5.67
CA ASN A 100 18.41 10.35 -5.07
C ASN A 100 18.90 10.02 -3.65
N CYS A 101 18.53 8.87 -3.07
CA CYS A 101 19.10 8.37 -1.81
C CYS A 101 20.36 7.52 -2.04
N SER A 102 21.12 7.82 -3.10
CA SER A 102 22.34 7.10 -3.50
C SER A 102 23.63 7.67 -2.88
N SER A 103 23.52 8.47 -1.81
CA SER A 103 24.63 8.72 -0.88
C SER A 103 24.54 7.74 0.29
N THR A 104 25.17 6.57 0.08
CA THR A 104 25.60 5.61 1.12
C THR A 104 24.56 5.20 2.17
N SER A 105 23.70 4.26 1.80
CA SER A 105 23.55 3.06 2.63
C SER A 105 23.47 1.90 1.67
N SER A 106 24.41 0.97 1.79
CA SER A 106 24.40 -0.30 1.07
C SER A 106 23.03 -0.95 1.28
N PHE A 107 22.13 -0.78 0.32
CA PHE A 107 21.10 -1.79 0.11
C PHE A 107 21.91 -3.01 -0.29
N VAL A 108 22.13 -3.89 0.69
CA VAL A 108 22.68 -5.20 0.47
C VAL A 108 21.95 -5.76 -0.74
N THR A 109 22.70 -6.11 -1.77
CA THR A 109 22.26 -6.91 -2.90
C THR A 109 21.80 -8.27 -2.35
N ILE A 110 20.62 -8.35 -1.74
CA ILE A 110 19.91 -9.59 -1.43
C ILE A 110 18.91 -9.86 -2.55
N ILE A 111 19.30 -9.62 -3.80
CA ILE A 111 18.56 -10.11 -4.96
C ILE A 111 19.58 -10.52 -6.02
N ASP A 112 20.49 -11.45 -5.67
CA ASP A 112 21.04 -12.37 -6.68
C ASP A 112 21.66 -13.66 -6.12
N HIS A 113 21.23 -14.11 -4.94
CA HIS A 113 21.39 -15.50 -4.56
C HIS A 113 20.02 -16.15 -4.66
N LYS A 114 19.89 -17.18 -5.51
CA LYS A 114 18.84 -18.20 -5.40
C LYS A 114 18.87 -18.74 -3.96
N ASN A 115 18.19 -18.08 -3.05
CA ASN A 115 18.03 -18.52 -1.67
C ASN A 115 16.92 -19.57 -1.68
N MET A 116 17.29 -20.80 -2.04
CA MET A 116 16.40 -21.95 -1.90
C MET A 116 15.99 -22.19 -0.44
N ASP A 117 16.69 -21.56 0.51
CA ASP A 117 16.42 -21.61 1.95
C ASP A 117 15.18 -20.82 2.40
N GLN A 118 14.64 -19.93 1.54
CA GLN A 118 13.39 -19.18 1.79
C GLN A 118 12.21 -19.70 0.96
N MET A 119 12.33 -20.87 0.34
CA MET A 119 11.21 -21.47 -0.36
C MET A 119 10.34 -22.20 0.67
N VAL A 120 9.07 -21.81 0.80
CA VAL A 120 8.11 -22.54 1.64
C VAL A 120 8.05 -23.99 1.13
N PRO A 121 8.36 -25.00 1.96
CA PRO A 121 8.31 -26.39 1.50
C PRO A 121 6.88 -26.76 1.12
N ASN A 122 6.70 -27.45 -0.01
CA ASN A 122 5.44 -28.12 -0.31
C ASN A 122 5.26 -29.30 0.66
N MET A 123 4.60 -29.06 1.79
CA MET A 123 4.19 -30.10 2.72
C MET A 123 3.09 -30.92 2.02
N VAL A 124 3.42 -32.14 1.59
CA VAL A 124 2.39 -33.15 1.28
C VAL A 124 1.82 -33.57 2.62
N VAL A 125 0.64 -33.04 2.95
CA VAL A 125 -0.14 -33.53 4.09
C VAL A 125 -0.59 -34.93 3.70
N HIS A 126 0.07 -35.96 4.23
CA HIS A 126 -0.55 -37.27 4.26
C HIS A 126 -1.74 -37.14 5.19
N GLU A 127 -2.96 -37.13 4.63
CA GLU A 127 -4.17 -37.38 5.38
C GLU A 127 -3.97 -38.74 6.06
N ALA A 128 -3.58 -38.71 7.34
CA ALA A 128 -3.81 -39.85 8.20
C ALA A 128 -5.33 -39.96 8.28
N GLU A 129 -5.87 -41.04 7.72
CA GLU A 129 -7.22 -41.51 8.01
C GLU A 129 -7.29 -41.85 9.50
N ASP A 130 -7.36 -40.82 10.35
CA ASP A 130 -7.76 -40.99 11.74
C ASP A 130 -9.28 -41.14 11.75
N ASN A 131 -9.68 -42.39 11.52
CA ASN A 131 -10.86 -43.00 12.11
C ASN A 131 -10.84 -42.72 13.63
N PHE A 132 -11.37 -41.58 14.05
CA PHE A 132 -11.58 -41.26 15.45
C PHE A 132 -13.08 -41.04 15.72
N PHE A 133 -13.76 -42.20 15.75
CA PHE A 133 -15.00 -42.56 16.46
C PHE A 133 -16.36 -42.02 15.97
N VAL A 134 -17.14 -43.00 15.44
CA VAL A 134 -18.56 -43.33 15.71
C VAL A 134 -19.47 -42.22 16.26
#